data_AF-A0A8T7MNT4-F1
#
_entry.id   AF-A0A8T7MNT4-F1
#
_cell.length_a   1.000
_cell.length_b   1.000
_cell.length_c   1.000
_cell.angle_alpha   90.00
_cell.angle_beta   90.00
_cell.angle_gamma   90.00
#
_symmetry.space_group_name_H-M   'P 1'
#
loop_
_entity.id
_entity.type
_entity.pdbx_description
1 polymer ?
#
loop_
_entity_poly.entity_id
_entity_poly.type
_entity_poly.pdbx_seq_one_letter_code
_entity_poly.pdbx_strand_id
1 'polypeptide(L)'
;MSLPKRSSLTKATLVPKAKEEEQQLHKANANHETEASEADSPPQEVSAAALISGMTNPRGASRQTILAMQSTFGNRAVQRAILQSKASGEVQRRGRSDAVMKGSSFYESDGFVSFADAMSNPKLYKYFYAFGETQYITANFELMEAIKKYKASPTLKLARSIYSTYISKSLKQANLPGNVVTEIQNALQKIRFWQSPPASLFDKAEKVLIEDLTGTYSMFLISPYFKAWQRDAPIPEK
;
A
#
# COMPACT_ATOMS: atom_id res chain seq x y z
N MET A 1 -51.38 20.37 -55.32
CA MET A 1 -51.83 21.75 -55.03
C MET A 1 -52.23 21.78 -53.56
N SER A 2 -51.82 22.65 -52.65
CA SER A 2 -51.10 23.92 -52.66
C SER A 2 -50.52 24.13 -51.25
N LEU A 3 -49.28 24.61 -51.15
CA LEU A 3 -48.64 25.05 -49.90
C LEU A 3 -49.14 26.47 -49.53
N PRO A 4 -49.24 26.83 -48.25
CA PRO A 4 -49.17 28.23 -47.84
C PRO A 4 -47.72 28.68 -47.60
N LYS A 5 -47.47 29.91 -48.07
CA LYS A 5 -46.20 30.65 -48.12
C LYS A 5 -45.92 31.41 -46.81
N ARG A 6 -44.62 31.40 -46.46
CA ARG A 6 -43.73 32.47 -45.95
C ARG A 6 -44.31 33.76 -45.34
N SER A 7 -43.80 34.11 -44.16
CA SER A 7 -43.55 35.48 -43.65
C SER A 7 -42.23 35.39 -42.85
N SER A 8 -41.11 35.83 -43.42
CA SER A 8 -40.48 37.16 -43.38
C SER A 8 -39.54 37.38 -42.19
N LEU A 9 -38.26 37.10 -42.46
CA LEU A 9 -37.05 37.82 -42.04
C LEU A 9 -37.21 38.94 -40.99
N THR A 10 -36.55 38.74 -39.85
CA THR A 10 -35.74 39.80 -39.22
C THR A 10 -34.32 39.30 -38.98
N LYS A 11 -33.39 40.13 -39.43
CA LYS A 11 -31.94 40.01 -39.35
C LYS A 11 -31.49 40.24 -37.91
N ALA A 12 -30.73 39.33 -37.33
CA ALA A 12 -29.86 39.63 -36.18
C ALA A 12 -28.59 38.79 -36.30
N THR A 13 -27.57 39.45 -36.86
CA THR A 13 -26.16 39.48 -36.49
C THR A 13 -25.47 38.22 -35.95
N LEU A 14 -24.39 37.87 -36.65
CA LEU A 14 -23.33 36.92 -36.33
C LEU A 14 -22.72 37.11 -34.92
N VAL A 15 -22.51 35.97 -34.22
CA VAL A 15 -21.24 35.43 -33.60
C VAL A 15 -20.37 36.38 -32.73
N PRO A 16 -19.66 35.95 -31.63
CA PRO A 16 -19.62 34.68 -30.90
C PRO A 16 -19.84 34.82 -29.37
N LYS A 17 -20.50 33.84 -28.76
CA LYS A 17 -20.51 33.64 -27.30
C LYS A 17 -19.25 32.84 -26.90
N ALA A 18 -18.10 33.51 -26.91
CA ALA A 18 -16.80 32.94 -26.55
C ALA A 18 -15.91 33.92 -25.76
N LYS A 19 -16.52 34.85 -24.99
CA LYS A 19 -15.78 35.89 -24.25
C LYS A 19 -16.31 36.25 -22.87
N GLU A 20 -17.19 35.45 -22.27
CA GLU A 20 -17.70 35.72 -20.90
C GLU A 20 -17.33 34.69 -19.83
N GLU A 21 -16.69 33.56 -20.19
CA GLU A 21 -16.12 32.64 -19.17
C GLU A 21 -14.63 32.94 -18.86
N GLU A 22 -13.95 33.78 -19.63
CA GLU A 22 -12.55 34.13 -19.37
C GLU A 22 -12.36 35.21 -18.29
N GLN A 23 -13.35 36.07 -18.02
CA GLN A 23 -13.17 37.18 -17.08
C GLN A 23 -13.44 36.87 -15.60
N GLN A 24 -13.91 35.67 -15.25
CA GLN A 24 -13.91 35.19 -13.87
C GLN A 24 -12.72 34.28 -13.52
N LEU A 25 -11.93 33.86 -14.52
CA LEU A 25 -10.66 33.15 -14.31
C LEU A 25 -9.45 34.09 -14.13
N HIS A 26 -9.57 35.38 -14.44
CA HIS A 26 -8.46 36.34 -14.36
C HIS A 26 -8.36 37.17 -13.06
N LYS A 27 -9.14 36.87 -12.01
CA LYS A 27 -8.94 37.46 -10.66
C LYS A 27 -8.45 36.47 -9.59
N ALA A 28 -8.26 35.20 -9.94
CA ALA A 28 -7.63 34.22 -9.05
C ALA A 28 -6.12 34.01 -9.30
N ASN A 29 -5.55 34.63 -10.35
CA ASN A 29 -4.14 34.45 -10.73
C ASN A 29 -3.21 35.62 -10.38
N ALA A 30 -3.66 36.60 -9.59
CA ALA A 30 -2.83 37.74 -9.18
C ALA A 30 -2.06 37.54 -7.85
N ASN A 31 -2.08 36.33 -7.27
CA ASN A 31 -1.35 36.00 -6.04
C ASN A 31 -0.30 34.89 -6.21
N HIS A 32 0.10 34.58 -7.45
CA HIS A 32 1.16 33.59 -7.72
C HIS A 32 2.30 34.13 -8.62
N GLU A 33 2.46 35.45 -8.70
CA GLU A 33 3.67 36.06 -9.25
C GLU A 33 4.69 36.32 -8.14
N THR A 34 5.33 35.24 -7.67
CA THR A 34 6.68 35.32 -7.08
C THR A 34 7.43 34.01 -7.32
N GLU A 35 7.34 33.46 -8.53
CA GLU A 35 8.19 32.34 -8.97
C GLU A 35 8.63 32.57 -10.41
N ALA A 36 9.54 33.53 -10.59
CA ALA A 36 10.32 33.68 -11.80
C ALA A 36 11.74 34.11 -11.42
N SER A 37 12.51 33.17 -10.86
CA SER A 37 13.97 33.14 -10.97
C SER A 37 14.46 31.84 -10.33
N GLU A 38 14.94 30.91 -11.16
CA GLU A 38 15.99 29.90 -10.88
C GLU A 38 15.86 28.75 -11.88
N ALA A 39 16.16 29.06 -13.13
CA ALA A 39 16.52 28.09 -14.15
C ALA A 39 17.98 28.35 -14.55
N ASP A 40 18.92 27.98 -13.68
CA ASP A 40 20.23 27.42 -14.06
C ASP A 40 21.02 27.05 -12.79
N SER A 41 20.69 25.93 -12.15
CA SER A 41 21.52 25.37 -11.08
C SER A 41 21.82 23.90 -11.40
N PRO A 42 23.09 23.46 -11.30
CA PRO A 42 23.45 22.06 -11.52
C PRO A 42 22.67 21.18 -10.55
N PRO A 43 22.42 19.90 -10.88
CA PRO A 43 21.61 19.02 -10.04
C PRO A 43 22.23 18.95 -8.65
N GLN A 44 21.62 19.65 -7.69
CA GLN A 44 22.04 19.58 -6.30
C GLN A 44 21.85 18.16 -5.82
N GLU A 45 22.93 17.51 -5.39
CA GLU A 45 22.86 16.20 -4.77
C GLU A 45 21.95 16.29 -3.53
N VAL A 46 20.77 15.67 -3.64
CA VAL A 46 19.86 15.56 -2.52
C VAL A 46 20.51 14.63 -1.51
N SER A 47 20.87 15.15 -0.34
CA SER A 47 21.55 14.36 0.70
C SER A 47 20.73 13.15 1.10
N ALA A 48 21.39 12.04 1.46
CA ALA A 48 20.71 10.83 1.92
C ALA A 48 19.77 11.11 3.11
N ALA A 49 20.11 12.08 3.96
CA ALA A 49 19.27 12.53 5.06
C ALA A 49 17.97 13.19 4.58
N ALA A 50 18.02 13.98 3.50
CA ALA A 50 16.83 14.58 2.89
C ALA A 50 15.93 13.54 2.21
N LEU A 51 16.52 12.49 1.61
CA LEU A 51 15.76 11.36 1.05
C LEU A 51 15.06 10.54 2.12
N ILE A 52 15.75 10.26 3.24
CA ILE A 52 15.19 9.54 4.39
C ILE A 52 14.09 10.38 5.08
N SER A 53 14.32 11.67 5.28
CA SER A 53 13.32 12.61 5.80
C SER A 53 12.11 12.73 4.87
N GLY A 54 12.35 12.74 3.55
CA GLY A 54 11.29 12.71 2.54
C GLY A 54 10.50 11.41 2.52
N MET A 55 11.11 10.26 2.84
CA MET A 55 10.37 8.99 2.99
C MET A 55 9.48 8.94 4.23
N THR A 56 9.92 9.54 5.34
CA THR A 56 9.16 9.55 6.59
C THR A 56 8.09 10.64 6.62
N ASN A 57 8.30 11.75 5.91
CA ASN A 57 7.33 12.81 5.73
C ASN A 57 7.27 13.30 4.27
N PRO A 58 6.71 12.51 3.34
CA PRO A 58 6.69 12.84 1.91
C PRO A 58 5.79 14.04 1.58
N ARG A 59 4.97 14.51 2.53
CA ARG A 59 4.15 15.72 2.40
C ARG A 59 4.95 17.02 2.57
N GLY A 60 6.04 16.98 3.32
CA GLY A 60 6.96 18.11 3.52
C GLY A 60 8.17 18.08 2.58
N ALA A 61 8.28 17.06 1.73
CA ALA A 61 9.40 16.91 0.81
C ALA A 61 9.29 17.90 -0.35
N SER A 62 10.39 18.59 -0.66
CA SER A 62 10.46 19.47 -1.84
C SER A 62 10.30 18.66 -3.13
N ARG A 63 9.89 19.32 -4.21
CA ARG A 63 9.74 18.69 -5.53
C ARG A 63 11.02 17.98 -6.00
N GLN A 64 12.18 18.58 -5.74
CA GLN A 64 13.49 17.98 -6.06
C GLN A 64 13.75 16.70 -5.25
N THR A 65 13.37 16.68 -3.97
CA THR A 65 13.49 15.49 -3.11
C THR A 65 12.58 14.37 -3.61
N ILE A 66 11.35 14.67 -4.03
CA ILE A 66 10.41 13.68 -4.57
C ILE A 66 10.96 13.06 -5.87
N LEU A 67 11.50 13.89 -6.78
CA LEU A 67 12.10 13.39 -8.02
C LEU A 67 13.34 12.51 -7.76
N ALA A 68 14.20 12.90 -6.81
CA ALA A 68 15.35 12.10 -6.38
C ALA A 68 14.93 10.80 -5.67
N MET A 69 13.85 10.82 -4.89
CA MET A 69 13.28 9.60 -4.32
C MET A 69 12.71 8.68 -5.40
N GLN A 70 12.08 9.22 -6.44
CA GLN A 70 11.52 8.43 -7.54
C GLN A 70 12.62 7.77 -8.37
N SER A 71 13.75 8.43 -8.58
CA SER A 71 14.92 7.84 -9.26
C SER A 71 15.63 6.79 -8.40
N THR A 72 15.67 6.98 -7.07
CA THR A 72 16.40 6.10 -6.14
C THR A 72 15.58 4.87 -5.71
N PHE A 73 14.31 5.06 -5.36
CA PHE A 73 13.45 4.02 -4.78
C PHE A 73 12.35 3.53 -5.74
N GLY A 74 12.21 4.19 -6.88
CA GLY A 74 11.18 3.89 -7.88
C GLY A 74 9.84 4.57 -7.59
N ASN A 75 9.17 5.00 -8.67
CA ASN A 75 7.95 5.81 -8.61
C ASN A 75 6.80 5.15 -7.81
N ARG A 76 6.67 3.82 -7.89
CA ARG A 76 5.64 3.07 -7.14
C ARG A 76 5.86 3.09 -5.62
N ALA A 77 7.09 2.99 -5.15
CA ALA A 77 7.41 3.03 -3.72
C ALA A 77 7.11 4.41 -3.13
N VAL A 78 7.48 5.48 -3.87
CA VAL A 78 7.23 6.87 -3.48
C VAL A 78 5.73 7.18 -3.45
N GLN A 79 4.98 6.75 -4.47
CA GLN A 79 3.53 6.92 -4.49
C GLN A 79 2.84 6.17 -3.34
N ARG A 80 3.28 4.95 -3.01
CA ARG A 80 2.77 4.20 -1.86
C ARG A 80 3.05 4.93 -0.53
N ALA A 81 4.26 5.44 -0.33
CA ALA A 81 4.60 6.23 0.85
C ALA A 81 3.76 7.52 0.97
N ILE A 82 3.52 8.22 -0.15
CA ILE A 82 2.64 9.39 -0.19
C ILE A 82 1.20 9.02 0.17
N LEU A 83 0.66 7.94 -0.39
CA LEU A 83 -0.70 7.48 -0.10
C LEU A 83 -0.86 7.02 1.36
N GLN A 84 0.13 6.32 1.92
CA GLN A 84 0.15 5.94 3.33
C GLN A 84 0.24 7.16 4.27
N SER A 85 1.02 8.18 3.90
CA SER A 85 1.05 9.45 4.64
C SER A 85 -0.29 10.19 4.59
N LYS A 86 -1.05 10.02 3.50
CA LYS A 86 -2.38 10.61 3.35
C LYS A 86 -3.40 9.96 4.27
N ALA A 87 -3.40 8.63 4.35
CA ALA A 87 -4.23 7.88 5.28
C ALA A 87 -3.88 8.19 6.75
N SER A 88 -2.58 8.31 7.08
CA SER A 88 -2.13 8.57 8.46
C SER A 88 -2.49 9.97 8.97
N GLY A 89 -2.44 11.00 8.12
CA GLY A 89 -2.79 12.36 8.51
C GLY A 89 -4.29 12.60 8.76
N GLU A 90 -5.16 11.77 8.19
CA GLU A 90 -6.61 11.82 8.43
C GLU A 90 -6.98 11.13 9.75
N VAL A 91 -6.23 10.09 10.13
CA VAL A 91 -6.34 9.41 11.43
C VAL A 91 -5.81 10.28 12.58
N GLN A 92 -4.71 11.03 12.36
CA GLN A 92 -4.12 11.89 13.40
C GLN A 92 -4.95 13.13 13.79
N ARG A 93 -5.86 13.63 12.92
CA ARG A 93 -6.72 14.77 13.28
C ARG A 93 -7.97 14.37 14.07
N ARG A 94 -8.36 13.09 14.08
CA ARG A 94 -9.50 12.60 14.88
C ARG A 94 -9.13 11.93 16.20
N GLY A 95 -7.86 11.56 16.40
CA GLY A 95 -7.40 10.82 17.59
C GLY A 95 -6.50 11.59 18.56
N ARG A 96 -6.33 12.92 18.40
CA ARG A 96 -5.36 13.72 19.18
C ARG A 96 -6.00 14.63 20.21
N SER A 97 -7.03 14.12 20.88
CA SER A 97 -7.48 14.60 22.18
C SER A 97 -7.54 13.35 23.05
N ASP A 98 -6.70 13.32 24.09
CA ASP A 98 -6.73 12.35 25.19
C ASP A 98 -6.21 10.92 24.92
N ALA A 99 -4.92 10.75 24.64
CA ALA A 99 -4.19 9.53 25.03
C ALA A 99 -2.68 9.73 24.90
N VAL A 100 -2.06 10.32 25.91
CA VAL A 100 -0.60 10.29 26.09
C VAL A 100 -0.30 9.52 27.36
N MET A 101 0.57 8.52 27.20
CA MET A 101 1.29 7.74 28.22
C MET A 101 0.53 6.68 29.03
N LYS A 102 0.68 5.42 28.61
CA LYS A 102 1.58 4.43 29.25
C LYS A 102 1.60 3.14 28.42
N GLY A 103 2.76 2.50 28.37
CA GLY A 103 3.01 1.31 27.57
C GLY A 103 2.17 0.10 27.99
N SER A 104 2.02 -0.82 27.04
CA SER A 104 1.44 -2.18 27.15
C SER A 104 -0.03 -2.25 27.61
N SER A 105 -0.86 -2.89 26.77
CA SER A 105 -2.30 -3.16 26.96
C SER A 105 -3.25 -2.00 26.63
N PHE A 106 -3.58 -1.84 25.33
CA PHE A 106 -4.72 -1.02 24.90
C PHE A 106 -5.74 -1.78 24.03
N TYR A 107 -5.67 -3.12 23.99
CA TYR A 107 -6.57 -3.96 23.18
C TYR A 107 -7.09 -5.21 23.91
N GLU A 108 -7.10 -5.21 25.24
CA GLU A 108 -7.72 -6.28 26.04
C GLU A 108 -8.86 -5.70 26.89
N SER A 109 -9.94 -5.30 26.24
CA SER A 109 -11.29 -5.26 26.79
C SER A 109 -12.26 -5.07 25.62
N ASP A 110 -13.40 -5.77 25.68
CA ASP A 110 -14.53 -5.68 24.74
C ASP A 110 -14.40 -6.42 23.40
N GLY A 111 -14.41 -7.76 23.43
CA GLY A 111 -14.86 -8.58 22.29
C GLY A 111 -14.06 -8.44 20.98
N PHE A 112 -12.83 -7.90 21.05
CA PHE A 112 -11.97 -7.75 19.88
C PHE A 112 -11.39 -9.10 19.45
N VAL A 113 -11.53 -9.40 18.16
CA VAL A 113 -10.98 -10.60 17.55
C VAL A 113 -9.48 -10.40 17.34
N SER A 114 -8.65 -11.28 17.89
CA SER A 114 -7.20 -11.14 17.77
C SER A 114 -6.72 -11.53 16.36
N PHE A 115 -5.51 -11.11 15.98
CA PHE A 115 -4.87 -11.58 14.74
C PHE A 115 -4.76 -13.12 14.72
N ALA A 116 -4.43 -13.73 15.86
CA ALA A 116 -4.35 -15.18 15.98
C ALA A 116 -5.72 -15.85 15.73
N ASP A 117 -6.80 -15.26 16.20
CA ASP A 117 -8.17 -15.73 15.93
C ASP A 117 -8.52 -15.59 14.44
N ALA A 118 -8.14 -14.48 13.81
CA ALA A 118 -8.36 -14.28 12.38
C ALA A 118 -7.63 -15.29 11.51
N MET A 119 -6.44 -15.71 11.91
CA MET A 119 -5.64 -16.71 11.20
C MET A 119 -6.06 -18.16 11.49
N SER A 120 -6.78 -18.41 12.59
CA SER A 120 -7.21 -19.75 12.99
C SER A 120 -8.68 -20.04 12.68
N ASN A 121 -9.54 -19.02 12.61
CA ASN A 121 -10.95 -19.15 12.25
C ASN A 121 -11.11 -19.21 10.71
N PRO A 122 -11.57 -20.35 10.14
CA PRO A 122 -11.65 -20.50 8.67
C PRO A 122 -12.59 -19.51 7.99
N LYS A 123 -13.64 -19.05 8.68
CA LYS A 123 -14.58 -18.07 8.12
C LYS A 123 -13.95 -16.70 8.09
N LEU A 124 -13.41 -16.23 9.22
CA LEU A 124 -12.76 -14.92 9.30
C LEU A 124 -11.54 -14.82 8.38
N TYR A 125 -10.73 -15.88 8.32
CA TYR A 125 -9.59 -15.98 7.42
C TYR A 125 -9.98 -15.72 5.96
N LYS A 126 -11.12 -16.22 5.48
CA LYS A 126 -11.58 -15.97 4.09
C LYS A 126 -11.81 -14.48 3.81
N TYR A 127 -12.42 -13.74 4.74
CA TYR A 127 -12.63 -12.30 4.57
C TYR A 127 -11.31 -11.54 4.65
N PHE A 128 -10.42 -11.96 5.55
CA PHE A 128 -9.11 -11.33 5.70
C PHE A 128 -8.21 -11.58 4.48
N TYR A 129 -8.22 -12.80 3.94
CA TYR A 129 -7.53 -13.15 2.70
C TYR A 129 -8.09 -12.37 1.51
N ALA A 130 -9.42 -12.26 1.38
CA ALA A 130 -10.05 -11.46 0.33
C ALA A 130 -9.69 -9.97 0.43
N PHE A 131 -9.63 -9.43 1.64
CA PHE A 131 -9.09 -8.08 1.85
C PHE A 131 -7.62 -8.00 1.41
N GLY A 132 -6.80 -9.00 1.76
CA GLY A 132 -5.40 -9.13 1.32
C GLY A 132 -5.22 -9.16 -0.20
N GLU A 133 -6.19 -9.71 -0.95
CA GLU A 133 -6.20 -9.63 -2.42
C GLU A 133 -6.30 -8.19 -2.92
N THR A 134 -7.13 -7.35 -2.29
CA THR A 134 -7.23 -5.92 -2.66
C THR A 134 -5.96 -5.15 -2.34
N GLN A 135 -5.19 -5.62 -1.36
CA GLN A 135 -3.91 -5.03 -0.96
C GLN A 135 -2.71 -5.62 -1.70
N TYR A 136 -2.94 -6.59 -2.60
CA TYR A 136 -1.90 -7.30 -3.35
C TYR A 136 -0.86 -7.99 -2.46
N ILE A 137 -1.28 -8.57 -1.34
CA ILE A 137 -0.39 -9.24 -0.37
C ILE A 137 -0.70 -10.74 -0.18
N THR A 138 -1.46 -11.37 -1.07
CA THR A 138 -1.82 -12.79 -0.96
C THR A 138 -0.61 -13.72 -0.88
N ALA A 139 0.51 -13.34 -1.50
CA ALA A 139 1.77 -14.07 -1.40
C ALA A 139 2.25 -14.23 0.05
N ASN A 140 1.98 -13.27 0.94
CA ASN A 140 2.34 -13.36 2.35
C ASN A 140 1.50 -14.42 3.08
N PHE A 141 0.19 -14.48 2.79
CA PHE A 141 -0.71 -15.50 3.32
C PHE A 141 -0.32 -16.89 2.85
N GLU A 142 -0.10 -17.05 1.54
CA GLU A 142 0.28 -18.33 0.93
C GLU A 142 1.63 -18.83 1.48
N LEU A 143 2.60 -17.94 1.65
CA LEU A 143 3.89 -18.30 2.25
C LEU A 143 3.73 -18.72 3.72
N MET A 144 2.89 -18.04 4.51
CA MET A 144 2.65 -18.40 5.90
C MET A 144 2.05 -19.82 6.03
N GLU A 145 1.08 -20.16 5.18
CA GLU A 145 0.55 -21.53 5.12
C GLU A 145 1.62 -22.54 4.69
N ALA A 146 2.46 -22.19 3.72
CA ALA A 146 3.52 -23.06 3.25
C ALA A 146 4.57 -23.31 4.34
N ILE A 147 4.93 -22.30 5.14
CA ILE A 147 5.81 -22.43 6.29
C ILE A 147 5.19 -23.35 7.35
N LYS A 148 3.89 -23.19 7.66
CA LYS A 148 3.18 -24.07 8.59
C LYS A 148 3.22 -25.54 8.16
N LYS A 149 2.97 -25.80 6.87
CA LYS A 149 3.08 -27.15 6.26
C LYS A 149 4.50 -27.68 6.35
N TYR A 150 5.50 -26.84 6.09
CA TYR A 150 6.90 -27.21 6.20
C TYR A 150 7.31 -27.58 7.63
N LYS A 151 6.92 -26.79 8.63
CA LYS A 151 7.23 -27.08 10.05
C LYS A 151 6.65 -28.41 10.51
N ALA A 152 5.49 -28.81 9.99
CA ALA A 152 4.89 -30.11 10.29
C ALA A 152 5.63 -31.30 9.65
N SER A 153 6.25 -31.10 8.48
CA SER A 153 7.00 -32.16 7.77
C SER A 153 8.21 -31.57 7.02
N PRO A 154 9.31 -31.24 7.71
CA PRO A 154 10.45 -30.58 7.10
C PRO A 154 11.14 -31.48 6.08
N THR A 155 11.12 -31.10 4.81
CA THR A 155 11.85 -31.80 3.75
C THR A 155 12.61 -30.81 2.88
N LEU A 156 13.76 -31.22 2.34
CA LEU A 156 14.56 -30.36 1.47
C LEU A 156 13.80 -30.01 0.17
N LYS A 157 13.00 -30.96 -0.35
CA LYS A 157 12.13 -30.75 -1.52
C LYS A 157 11.12 -29.63 -1.26
N LEU A 158 10.42 -29.69 -0.12
CA LEU A 158 9.44 -28.67 0.26
C LEU A 158 10.11 -27.31 0.52
N ALA A 159 11.24 -27.29 1.23
CA ALA A 159 11.97 -26.06 1.50
C ALA A 159 12.42 -25.35 0.21
N ARG A 160 12.94 -26.11 -0.77
CA ARG A 160 13.31 -25.57 -2.09
C ARG A 160 12.10 -25.07 -2.87
N SER A 161 10.98 -25.80 -2.83
CA SER A 161 9.73 -25.36 -3.46
C SER A 161 9.23 -24.05 -2.87
N ILE A 162 9.22 -23.92 -1.53
CA ILE A 162 8.82 -22.68 -0.85
C ILE A 162 9.72 -21.54 -1.29
N TYR A 163 11.04 -21.77 -1.28
CA TYR A 163 12.00 -20.76 -1.69
C TYR A 163 11.79 -20.31 -3.14
N SER A 164 11.67 -21.25 -4.08
CA SER A 164 11.47 -20.91 -5.49
C SER A 164 10.13 -20.20 -5.75
N THR A 165 9.06 -20.62 -5.07
CA THR A 165 7.71 -20.12 -5.35
C THR A 165 7.44 -18.78 -4.69
N TYR A 166 7.91 -18.57 -3.44
CA TYR A 166 7.47 -17.43 -2.63
C TYR A 166 8.58 -16.48 -2.19
N ILE A 167 9.85 -16.89 -2.21
CA ILE A 167 10.95 -16.12 -1.61
C ILE A 167 11.88 -15.55 -2.69
N SER A 168 12.27 -16.40 -3.65
CA SER A 168 13.06 -16.00 -4.80
C SER A 168 12.26 -15.08 -5.73
N LYS A 169 12.93 -14.42 -6.69
CA LYS A 169 12.31 -13.54 -7.69
C LYS A 169 11.31 -14.32 -8.56
N SER A 170 10.08 -14.45 -8.09
CA SER A 170 8.98 -15.18 -8.73
C SER A 170 7.77 -14.28 -8.90
N LEU A 171 6.76 -14.74 -9.65
CA LEU A 171 5.48 -14.04 -9.79
C LEU A 171 4.67 -13.97 -8.49
N LYS A 172 4.97 -14.84 -7.52
CA LYS A 172 4.30 -14.92 -6.21
C LYS A 172 5.25 -14.55 -5.07
N GLN A 173 6.18 -13.62 -5.32
CA GLN A 173 7.15 -13.23 -4.32
C GLN A 173 6.47 -12.55 -3.13
N ALA A 174 6.64 -13.11 -1.94
CA ALA A 174 6.21 -12.52 -0.69
C ALA A 174 7.10 -11.32 -0.33
N ASN A 175 6.53 -10.38 0.43
CA ASN A 175 7.22 -9.17 0.84
C ASN A 175 8.21 -9.45 1.98
N LEU A 176 9.41 -9.93 1.61
CA LEU A 176 10.48 -10.22 2.57
C LEU A 176 11.69 -9.28 2.38
N PRO A 177 12.32 -8.81 3.47
CA PRO A 177 13.59 -8.09 3.43
C PRO A 177 14.70 -8.91 2.74
N GLY A 178 15.53 -8.24 1.95
CA GLY A 178 16.59 -8.88 1.16
C GLY A 178 17.63 -9.66 1.99
N ASN A 179 17.87 -9.25 3.24
CA ASN A 179 18.72 -9.98 4.18
C ASN A 179 18.10 -11.33 4.57
N VAL A 180 16.79 -11.38 4.84
CA VAL A 180 16.07 -12.63 5.16
C VAL A 180 16.09 -13.59 3.96
N VAL A 181 15.87 -13.06 2.75
CA VAL A 181 15.96 -13.85 1.51
C VAL A 181 17.36 -14.47 1.34
N THR A 182 18.40 -13.66 1.53
CA THR A 182 19.80 -14.09 1.42
C THR A 182 20.17 -15.14 2.48
N GLU A 183 19.72 -14.95 3.73
CA GLU A 183 19.97 -15.91 4.81
C GLU A 183 19.36 -17.28 4.51
N ILE A 184 18.10 -17.30 4.05
CA ILE A 184 17.40 -18.56 3.68
C ILE A 184 18.10 -19.22 2.50
N GLN A 185 18.52 -18.46 1.49
CA GLN A 185 19.29 -18.97 0.36
C GLN A 185 20.59 -19.64 0.82
N ASN A 186 21.36 -18.96 1.68
CA ASN A 186 22.62 -19.48 2.21
C ASN A 186 22.40 -20.71 3.08
N ALA A 187 21.33 -20.75 3.89
CA ALA A 187 20.97 -21.92 4.68
C ALA A 187 20.63 -23.12 3.78
N LEU A 188 19.85 -22.91 2.73
CA LEU A 188 19.50 -23.95 1.76
C LEU A 188 20.70 -24.52 1.00
N GLN A 189 21.69 -23.69 0.66
CA GLN A 189 22.92 -24.13 -0.01
C GLN A 189 23.82 -25.00 0.88
N LYS A 190 23.78 -24.78 2.20
CA LYS A 190 24.58 -25.56 3.17
C LYS A 190 24.01 -26.95 3.45
N ILE A 191 22.70 -27.15 3.22
CA ILE A 191 22.02 -28.41 3.50
C ILE A 191 22.39 -29.42 2.41
N ARG A 192 23.08 -30.49 2.81
CA ARG A 192 23.41 -31.60 1.90
C ARG A 192 22.19 -32.46 1.62
N PHE A 193 22.21 -33.22 0.52
CA PHE A 193 21.03 -34.00 0.08
C PHE A 193 20.58 -35.07 1.09
N TRP A 194 21.49 -35.55 1.95
CA TRP A 194 21.22 -36.54 2.99
C TRP A 194 20.86 -35.92 4.36
N GLN A 195 20.90 -34.59 4.47
CA GLN A 195 20.57 -33.89 5.71
C GLN A 195 19.12 -33.40 5.66
N SER A 196 18.38 -33.64 6.73
CA SER A 196 17.07 -33.01 6.91
C SER A 196 17.25 -31.53 7.21
N PRO A 197 16.54 -30.62 6.51
CA PRO A 197 16.60 -29.21 6.85
C PRO A 197 15.93 -28.96 8.22
N PRO A 198 16.41 -27.98 9.00
CA PRO A 198 15.85 -27.69 10.31
C PRO A 198 14.45 -27.07 10.19
N ALA A 199 13.52 -27.44 11.09
CA ALA A 199 12.17 -26.86 11.10
C ALA A 199 12.17 -25.33 11.26
N SER A 200 13.22 -24.77 11.88
CA SER A 200 13.43 -23.33 12.08
C SER A 200 13.94 -22.57 10.85
N LEU A 201 14.15 -23.23 9.70
CA LEU A 201 14.70 -22.63 8.48
C LEU A 201 13.99 -21.34 8.06
N PHE A 202 12.68 -21.24 8.32
CA PHE A 202 11.85 -20.10 7.91
C PHE A 202 11.38 -19.22 9.09
N ASP A 203 11.87 -19.40 10.32
CA ASP A 203 11.38 -18.67 11.50
C ASP A 203 11.50 -17.15 11.37
N LYS A 204 12.60 -16.67 10.76
CA LYS A 204 12.77 -15.23 10.51
C LYS A 204 11.79 -14.70 9.47
N ALA A 205 11.54 -15.46 8.39
CA ALA A 205 10.55 -15.08 7.40
C ALA A 205 9.13 -15.07 8.02
N GLU A 206 8.79 -16.07 8.82
CA GLU A 206 7.52 -16.13 9.52
C GLU A 206 7.29 -14.92 10.42
N LYS A 207 8.31 -14.51 11.20
CA LYS A 207 8.22 -13.30 12.05
C LYS A 207 7.92 -12.04 11.23
N VAL A 208 8.65 -11.83 10.13
CA VAL A 208 8.41 -10.70 9.23
C VAL A 208 6.99 -10.73 8.66
N LEU A 209 6.51 -11.91 8.23
CA LEU A 209 5.17 -12.05 7.69
C LEU A 209 4.10 -11.79 8.74
N ILE A 210 4.30 -12.21 9.98
CA ILE A 210 3.39 -11.92 11.10
C ILE A 210 3.33 -10.41 11.33
N GLU A 211 4.46 -9.72 11.35
CA GLU A 211 4.49 -8.25 11.50
C GLU A 211 3.73 -7.54 10.36
N ASP A 212 4.00 -7.92 9.11
CA ASP A 212 3.36 -7.32 7.91
C ASP A 212 1.85 -7.61 7.86
N LEU A 213 1.45 -8.85 8.14
CA LEU A 213 0.03 -9.22 8.19
C LEU A 213 -0.68 -8.61 9.41
N THR A 214 -0.01 -8.42 10.55
CA THR A 214 -0.59 -7.72 11.70
C THR A 214 -0.84 -6.25 11.37
N GLY A 215 0.09 -5.59 10.67
CA GLY A 215 -0.12 -4.24 10.13
C GLY A 215 -1.33 -4.18 9.19
N THR A 216 -1.48 -5.18 8.32
CA THR A 216 -2.64 -5.29 7.43
C THR A 216 -3.93 -5.57 8.20
N TYR A 217 -3.87 -6.38 9.26
CA TYR A 217 -5.01 -6.76 10.06
C TYR A 217 -5.69 -5.55 10.70
N SER A 218 -4.91 -4.58 11.19
CA SER A 218 -5.45 -3.31 11.69
C SER A 218 -6.29 -2.57 10.65
N MET A 219 -5.90 -2.60 9.37
CA MET A 219 -6.70 -2.02 8.28
C MET A 219 -7.92 -2.87 7.93
N PHE A 220 -7.79 -4.19 8.01
CA PHE A 220 -8.90 -5.12 7.81
C PHE A 220 -10.03 -4.88 8.81
N LEU A 221 -9.72 -4.66 10.10
CA LEU A 221 -10.71 -4.44 11.16
C LEU A 221 -11.64 -3.24 10.91
N ILE A 222 -11.19 -2.22 10.19
CA ILE A 222 -12.01 -1.05 9.83
C ILE A 222 -12.63 -1.15 8.42
N SER A 223 -12.26 -2.19 7.66
CA SER A 223 -12.67 -2.38 6.27
C SER A 223 -14.12 -2.87 6.13
N PRO A 224 -14.73 -2.71 4.94
CA PRO A 224 -16.01 -3.34 4.62
C PRO A 224 -16.00 -4.86 4.75
N TYR A 225 -14.84 -5.51 4.58
CA TYR A 225 -14.70 -6.97 4.66
C TYR A 225 -14.94 -7.49 6.08
N PHE A 226 -14.38 -6.83 7.09
CA PHE A 226 -14.62 -7.21 8.48
C PHE A 226 -16.08 -6.95 8.89
N LYS A 227 -16.67 -5.84 8.45
CA LYS A 227 -18.09 -5.54 8.67
C LYS A 227 -19.01 -6.58 8.00
N ALA A 228 -18.63 -7.06 6.82
CA ALA A 228 -19.37 -8.11 6.12
C ALA A 228 -19.30 -9.43 6.91
N TRP A 229 -18.12 -9.80 7.42
CA TRP A 229 -17.96 -10.96 8.30
C TRP A 229 -18.81 -10.85 9.57
N GLN A 230 -18.79 -9.71 10.27
CA GLN A 230 -19.58 -9.49 11.50
C GLN A 230 -21.09 -9.64 11.28
N ARG A 231 -21.58 -9.42 10.05
CA ARG A 231 -22.99 -9.49 9.67
C ARG A 231 -23.36 -10.79 8.97
N ASP A 232 -22.42 -11.73 8.83
CA ASP A 232 -22.59 -12.91 8.00
C ASP A 232 -23.01 -12.61 6.54
N ALA A 233 -22.61 -11.43 6.04
CA ALA A 233 -22.89 -10.97 4.69
C ALA A 233 -21.84 -11.51 3.70
N PRO A 234 -22.15 -11.62 2.39
CA PRO A 234 -21.18 -12.06 1.38
C PRO A 234 -19.93 -11.17 1.34
N ILE A 235 -18.83 -11.73 0.85
CA ILE A 235 -17.56 -10.99 0.66
C ILE A 235 -17.80 -9.87 -0.37
N PRO A 236 -17.44 -8.61 -0.06
CA PRO A 236 -17.56 -7.50 -1.01
C PRO A 236 -16.79 -7.78 -2.31
N GLU A 237 -17.37 -7.39 -3.45
CA GLU A 237 -16.70 -7.46 -4.75
C GLU A 237 -15.64 -6.35 -4.90
N LYS A 238 -14.66 -6.56 -5.79
CA LYS A 238 -13.49 -5.70 -6.00
C LYS A 238 -13.81 -4.44 -6.80
#